data_AF-A0A8S3XTM0-F1
#
_entry.id   AF-A0A8S3XTM0-F1
#
_cell.length_a   1.000
_cell.length_b   1.000
_cell.length_c   1.000
_cell.angle_alpha   90.00
_cell.angle_beta   90.00
_cell.angle_gamma   90.00
#
_symmetry.space_group_name_H-M   'P 1'
#
loop_
_entity.id
_entity.type
_entity.pdbx_description
1 polymer ?
#
loop_
_entity_poly.entity_id
_entity_poly.type
_entity_poly.pdbx_seq_one_letter_code
_entity_poly.pdbx_strand_id
1 'polypeptide(L)'
;MTIHIAANSATPKRPGNGQPLKHNSYPKDIKEKIQERRRLRKIWHTTGYPSDKTAFNRHSNGLKALISTLENDNIQHYLSNLDPTRDTNYSLWKATKNLKRPKNHISPINDEKGGWARSDKEKATIFAEHLKTVFQPLPENNPEHTMEIKEYLESANQMCLPLKSTSPKEIVEEIRNLKDGKAPGYDLIDATLLKNLPHKGIMKLKAIENCTYSHGAKTR
;
A
#
# COMPACT_ATOMS: atom_id res chain seq x y z
N MET A 1 20.12 -5.04 19.48
CA MET A 1 18.81 -5.34 18.88
C MET A 1 19.06 -5.63 17.40
N THR A 2 18.94 -6.88 16.96
CA THR A 2 19.32 -7.32 15.60
C THR A 2 18.41 -6.67 14.55
N ILE A 3 18.94 -6.32 13.38
CA ILE A 3 18.20 -5.65 12.28
C ILE A 3 16.87 -6.36 11.96
N HIS A 4 16.84 -7.70 12.04
CA HIS A 4 15.63 -8.50 11.86
C HIS A 4 14.51 -8.18 12.86
N ILE A 5 14.85 -7.90 14.12
CA ILE A 5 13.88 -7.56 15.17
C ILE A 5 13.26 -6.19 14.89
N ALA A 6 14.10 -5.21 14.53
CA ALA A 6 13.67 -3.85 14.21
C ALA A 6 12.81 -3.80 12.93
N ALA A 7 13.17 -4.57 11.90
CA ALA A 7 12.37 -4.68 10.67
C ALA A 7 11.00 -5.30 10.94
N ASN A 8 10.93 -6.33 11.79
CA ASN A 8 9.68 -7.03 12.08
C ASN A 8 8.73 -6.18 12.95
N SER A 9 9.26 -5.36 13.86
CA SER A 9 8.45 -4.43 14.66
C SER A 9 8.02 -3.18 13.89
N ALA A 10 8.80 -2.74 12.89
CA ALA A 10 8.45 -1.61 12.02
C ALA A 10 7.50 -1.99 10.88
N THR A 11 7.33 -3.28 10.56
CA THR A 11 6.41 -3.72 9.53
C THR A 11 4.97 -3.51 10.03
N PRO A 12 4.17 -2.61 9.42
CA PRO A 12 2.79 -2.43 9.82
C PRO A 12 2.07 -3.77 9.63
N LYS A 13 1.47 -4.29 10.71
CA LYS A 13 0.60 -5.46 10.63
C LYS A 13 -0.50 -5.10 9.65
N ARG A 14 -0.41 -5.66 8.44
CA ARG A 14 -1.47 -5.55 7.43
C ARG A 14 -2.75 -5.88 8.18
N PRO A 15 -3.78 -5.01 8.18
CA PRO A 15 -5.05 -5.37 8.78
C PRO A 15 -5.38 -6.73 8.16
N GLY A 16 -5.54 -7.74 9.01
CA GLY A 16 -5.80 -9.09 8.53
C GLY A 16 -6.87 -8.98 7.45
N ASN A 17 -6.75 -9.74 6.38
CA ASN A 17 -7.84 -9.94 5.44
C ASN A 17 -8.99 -10.66 6.18
N GLY A 18 -9.57 -9.98 7.17
CA GLY A 18 -10.78 -10.30 7.91
C GLY A 18 -11.95 -9.49 7.39
N GLN A 19 -11.79 -8.80 6.26
CA GLN A 19 -12.90 -8.81 5.32
C GLN A 19 -13.03 -10.27 4.91
N PRO A 20 -14.11 -10.98 5.30
CA PRO A 20 -14.37 -12.28 4.70
C PRO A 20 -14.21 -12.06 3.20
N LEU A 21 -13.43 -12.92 2.53
CA LEU A 21 -13.46 -12.98 1.08
C LEU A 21 -14.92 -12.80 0.71
N LYS A 22 -15.26 -11.74 -0.05
CA LYS A 22 -16.63 -11.53 -0.53
C LYS A 22 -16.93 -12.76 -1.37
N HIS A 23 -17.35 -13.83 -0.71
CA HIS A 23 -17.79 -15.03 -1.35
C HIS A 23 -19.08 -14.54 -1.98
N ASN A 24 -19.07 -14.37 -3.30
CA ASN A 24 -20.28 -14.12 -4.07
C ASN A 24 -21.27 -15.22 -3.68
N SER A 25 -22.10 -14.92 -2.69
CA SER A 25 -23.03 -15.88 -2.14
C SER A 25 -24.17 -15.86 -3.13
N TYR A 26 -24.11 -16.80 -4.07
CA TYR A 26 -25.18 -16.96 -5.02
C TYR A 26 -26.52 -17.12 -4.27
N PRO A 27 -27.60 -16.51 -4.79
CA PRO A 27 -28.96 -16.77 -4.33
C PRO A 27 -29.23 -18.27 -4.16
N LYS A 28 -30.13 -18.60 -3.22
CA LYS A 28 -30.47 -19.99 -2.87
C LYS A 28 -30.84 -20.81 -4.11
N ASP A 29 -31.61 -20.22 -5.01
CA ASP A 29 -32.10 -20.84 -6.24
C ASP A 29 -30.96 -21.27 -7.18
N ILE A 30 -29.87 -20.51 -7.24
CA ILE A 30 -28.66 -20.87 -8.02
C ILE A 30 -27.94 -22.04 -7.35
N LYS A 31 -27.83 -22.02 -6.02
CA LYS A 31 -27.18 -23.10 -5.27
C LYS A 31 -27.94 -24.42 -5.47
N GLU A 32 -29.27 -24.38 -5.45
CA GLU A 32 -30.12 -25.54 -5.75
C GLU A 32 -29.89 -26.05 -7.18
N LYS A 33 -29.84 -25.17 -8.19
CA LYS A 33 -29.53 -25.55 -9.57
C LYS A 33 -28.11 -26.13 -9.73
N ILE A 34 -27.13 -25.65 -8.96
CA ILE A 34 -25.78 -26.22 -8.92
C ILE A 34 -25.81 -27.64 -8.34
N GLN A 35 -26.56 -27.87 -7.27
CA GLN A 35 -26.72 -29.18 -6.66
C GLN A 35 -27.39 -30.15 -7.65
N GLU A 36 -28.45 -29.74 -8.33
CA GLU A 36 -29.13 -30.58 -9.31
C GLU A 36 -28.24 -30.92 -10.51
N ARG A 37 -27.46 -29.94 -11.02
CA ARG A 37 -26.45 -30.21 -12.05
C ARG A 37 -25.41 -31.22 -11.59
N ARG A 38 -24.95 -31.15 -10.33
CA ARG A 38 -24.00 -32.12 -9.76
C ARG A 38 -24.63 -33.51 -9.67
N ARG A 39 -25.91 -33.60 -9.27
CA ARG A 39 -26.69 -34.86 -9.24
C ARG A 39 -26.77 -35.50 -10.62
N LEU A 40 -27.16 -34.73 -11.65
CA LEU A 40 -27.26 -35.21 -13.03
C LEU A 40 -25.91 -35.61 -13.62
N ARG A 41 -24.83 -34.89 -13.27
CA ARG A 41 -23.46 -35.31 -13.64
C ARG A 41 -23.14 -36.66 -13.05
N LYS A 42 -23.43 -36.89 -11.77
CA LYS A 42 -23.19 -38.18 -11.12
C LYS A 42 -23.96 -39.30 -11.84
N ILE A 43 -25.25 -39.09 -12.12
CA ILE A 43 -26.09 -40.04 -12.85
C ILE A 43 -25.47 -40.38 -14.20
N TRP A 44 -25.19 -39.38 -15.04
CA TRP A 44 -24.58 -39.61 -16.35
C TRP A 44 -23.23 -40.35 -16.28
N HIS A 45 -22.37 -40.01 -15.32
CA HIS A 45 -21.08 -40.71 -15.13
C HIS A 45 -21.24 -42.16 -14.68
N THR A 46 -22.33 -42.47 -13.96
CA THR A 46 -22.64 -43.84 -13.53
C THR A 46 -23.31 -44.66 -14.62
N THR A 47 -24.27 -44.09 -15.34
CA THR A 47 -25.10 -44.82 -16.31
C THR A 47 -24.52 -44.83 -17.72
N GLY A 48 -23.82 -43.77 -18.12
CA GLY A 48 -23.28 -43.59 -19.46
C GLY A 48 -24.32 -43.31 -20.56
N TYR A 49 -25.62 -43.26 -20.23
CA TYR A 49 -26.67 -43.15 -21.26
C TYR A 49 -26.72 -41.78 -21.94
N PRO A 50 -26.99 -41.72 -23.27
CA PRO A 50 -27.14 -40.45 -24.00
C PRO A 50 -28.29 -39.55 -23.51
N SER A 51 -29.36 -40.14 -22.98
CA SER A 51 -30.50 -39.42 -22.37
C SER A 51 -30.05 -38.62 -21.14
N ASP A 52 -29.26 -39.24 -20.26
CA ASP A 52 -28.73 -38.62 -19.04
C ASP A 52 -27.71 -37.53 -19.36
N LYS A 53 -26.89 -37.72 -20.40
CA LYS A 53 -26.00 -36.68 -20.93
C LYS A 53 -26.79 -35.46 -21.42
N THR A 54 -27.88 -35.70 -22.14
CA THR A 54 -28.77 -34.65 -22.63
C THR A 54 -29.41 -33.88 -21.48
N ALA A 55 -29.88 -34.58 -20.44
CA ALA A 55 -30.41 -33.96 -19.23
C ALA A 55 -29.36 -33.10 -18.51
N PHE A 56 -28.15 -33.64 -18.30
CA PHE A 56 -27.03 -32.89 -17.71
C PHE A 56 -26.67 -31.63 -18.51
N ASN A 57 -26.60 -31.74 -19.84
CA ASN A 57 -26.29 -30.61 -20.72
C ASN A 57 -27.38 -29.53 -20.67
N ARG A 58 -28.66 -29.93 -20.70
CA ARG A 58 -29.79 -29.00 -20.58
C ARG A 58 -29.71 -28.20 -19.27
N HIS A 59 -29.50 -28.87 -18.14
CA HIS A 59 -29.35 -28.21 -16.83
C HIS A 59 -28.08 -27.35 -16.75
N SER A 60 -26.98 -27.79 -17.36
CA SER A 60 -25.74 -27.01 -17.41
C SER A 60 -25.89 -25.72 -18.21
N ASN A 61 -26.55 -25.78 -19.37
CA ASN A 61 -26.83 -24.61 -20.20
C ASN A 61 -27.81 -23.66 -19.51
N GLY A 62 -28.87 -24.18 -18.89
CA GLY A 62 -29.82 -23.38 -18.12
C GLY A 62 -29.17 -22.67 -16.94
N LEU A 63 -28.28 -23.34 -16.21
CA LEU A 63 -27.51 -22.72 -15.13
C LEU A 63 -26.56 -21.63 -15.66
N LYS A 64 -25.86 -21.88 -16.76
CA LYS A 64 -24.98 -20.88 -17.38
C LYS A 64 -25.74 -19.62 -17.79
N ALA A 65 -26.91 -19.79 -18.42
CA ALA A 65 -27.77 -18.67 -18.79
C ALA A 65 -28.20 -17.86 -17.56
N LEU A 66 -28.63 -18.54 -16.51
CA LEU A 66 -29.11 -17.89 -15.28
C LEU A 66 -28.00 -17.17 -14.49
N ILE A 67 -26.78 -17.70 -14.48
CA ILE A 67 -25.62 -16.99 -13.92
C ILE A 67 -25.32 -15.74 -14.75
N SER A 68 -25.32 -15.87 -16.08
CA SER A 68 -25.08 -14.74 -16.98
C SER A 68 -26.10 -13.62 -16.81
N THR A 69 -27.38 -13.95 -16.61
CA THR A 69 -28.42 -12.93 -16.36
C THR A 69 -28.19 -12.23 -15.03
N LEU A 70 -27.89 -12.98 -13.96
CA LEU A 70 -27.61 -12.41 -12.65
C LEU A 70 -26.37 -11.49 -12.68
N GLU A 71 -25.30 -11.90 -13.35
CA GLU A 71 -24.10 -11.08 -13.52
C GLU A 71 -24.41 -9.80 -14.29
N ASN A 72 -25.20 -9.88 -15.36
CA ASN A 72 -25.63 -8.71 -16.11
C ASN A 72 -26.47 -7.76 -15.25
N ASP A 73 -27.45 -8.28 -14.50
CA ASP A 73 -28.30 -7.46 -13.61
C ASP A 73 -27.47 -6.75 -12.54
N ASN A 74 -26.50 -7.45 -11.94
CA ASN A 74 -25.56 -6.85 -10.99
C ASN A 74 -24.72 -5.74 -11.62
N ILE A 75 -24.27 -5.93 -12.87
CA ILE A 75 -23.52 -4.91 -13.61
C ILE A 75 -24.43 -3.72 -13.91
N GLN A 76 -25.65 -3.94 -14.40
CA GLN A 76 -26.60 -2.86 -14.69
C GLN A 76 -26.94 -2.06 -13.42
N HIS A 77 -27.22 -2.75 -12.32
CA HIS A 77 -27.43 -2.13 -11.03
C HIS A 77 -26.21 -1.32 -10.58
N TYR A 78 -25.00 -1.88 -10.68
CA TYR A 78 -23.76 -1.17 -10.36
C TYR A 78 -23.60 0.10 -11.21
N LEU A 79 -23.80 0.00 -12.53
CA LEU A 79 -23.68 1.14 -13.44
C LEU A 79 -24.71 2.23 -13.16
N SER A 80 -25.96 1.85 -12.84
CA SER A 80 -27.04 2.80 -12.52
C SER A 80 -26.79 3.63 -11.25
N ASN A 81 -25.97 3.10 -10.33
CA ASN A 81 -25.64 3.76 -9.06
C ASN A 81 -24.32 4.55 -9.12
N LEU A 82 -23.69 4.70 -10.29
CA LEU A 82 -22.49 5.51 -10.45
C LEU A 82 -22.82 6.99 -10.53
N ASP A 83 -22.06 7.80 -9.80
CA ASP A 83 -22.28 9.25 -9.70
C ASP A 83 -20.93 9.98 -9.62
N PRO A 84 -20.74 11.13 -10.32
CA PRO A 84 -19.59 12.01 -10.17
C PRO A 84 -19.53 12.82 -8.87
N THR A 85 -20.56 12.81 -8.01
CA THR A 85 -20.61 13.65 -6.79
C THR A 85 -19.59 13.25 -5.70
N ARG A 86 -19.30 14.21 -4.81
CA ARG A 86 -18.46 13.99 -3.62
C ARG A 86 -19.12 13.03 -2.61
N ASP A 87 -20.44 13.04 -2.51
CA ASP A 87 -21.21 12.26 -1.54
C ASP A 87 -21.14 10.76 -1.83
N THR A 88 -21.04 10.38 -3.10
CA THR A 88 -20.75 9.01 -3.55
C THR A 88 -19.25 8.71 -3.64
N ASN A 89 -18.41 9.61 -3.14
CA ASN A 89 -16.96 9.52 -3.14
C ASN A 89 -16.40 9.32 -4.57
N TYR A 90 -16.93 10.08 -5.53
CA TYR A 90 -16.54 10.08 -6.94
C TYR A 90 -16.56 8.67 -7.55
N SER A 91 -17.65 7.92 -7.31
CA SER A 91 -17.77 6.51 -7.68
C SER A 91 -17.62 6.29 -9.20
N LEU A 92 -18.17 7.20 -10.02
CA LEU A 92 -18.04 7.17 -11.48
C LEU A 92 -16.57 7.32 -11.94
N TRP A 93 -15.84 8.26 -11.36
CA TRP A 93 -14.41 8.44 -11.66
C TRP A 93 -13.60 7.21 -11.24
N LYS A 94 -13.89 6.64 -10.07
CA LYS A 94 -13.21 5.42 -9.60
C LYS A 94 -13.48 4.21 -10.47
N ALA A 95 -14.71 4.07 -10.99
CA ALA A 95 -15.07 3.00 -11.90
C ALA A 95 -14.33 3.13 -13.24
N THR A 96 -14.21 4.35 -13.77
CA THR A 96 -13.68 4.61 -15.12
C THR A 96 -12.16 4.80 -15.17
N LYS A 97 -11.50 5.24 -14.08
CA LYS A 97 -10.06 5.57 -14.09
C LYS A 97 -9.14 4.41 -14.50
N ASN A 98 -9.59 3.18 -14.34
CA ASN A 98 -8.83 1.97 -14.68
C ASN A 98 -9.17 1.44 -16.08
N LEU A 99 -10.22 1.93 -16.74
CA LEU A 99 -10.66 1.43 -18.05
C LEU A 99 -9.67 1.79 -19.16
N LYS A 100 -9.08 2.99 -19.09
CA LYS A 100 -8.09 3.48 -20.07
C LYS A 100 -6.64 3.20 -19.67
N ARG A 101 -6.40 2.63 -18.49
CA ARG A 101 -5.02 2.39 -18.02
C ARG A 101 -4.49 1.10 -18.66
N PRO A 102 -3.33 1.12 -19.32
CA PRO A 102 -2.68 -0.11 -19.74
C PRO A 102 -2.45 -0.95 -18.49
N LYS A 103 -2.79 -2.24 -18.55
CA LYS A 103 -2.44 -3.17 -17.48
C LYS A 103 -0.93 -3.37 -17.55
N ASN A 104 -0.20 -2.74 -16.65
CA ASN A 104 1.23 -3.00 -16.50
C ASN A 104 1.39 -4.46 -16.08
N HIS A 105 1.91 -5.28 -16.99
CA HIS A 105 2.29 -6.65 -16.66
C HIS A 105 3.46 -6.59 -15.69
N ILE A 106 3.25 -7.10 -14.48
CA ILE A 106 4.35 -7.28 -13.53
C ILE A 106 5.08 -8.54 -13.98
N SER A 107 6.21 -8.35 -14.66
CA SER A 107 7.05 -9.46 -15.10
C SER A 107 7.56 -10.26 -13.89
N PRO A 108 7.70 -11.59 -14.01
CA PRO A 108 8.43 -12.38 -13.04
C PRO A 108 9.80 -11.77 -12.78
N ILE A 109 10.27 -11.87 -11.53
CA ILE A 109 11.63 -11.46 -11.19
C ILE A 109 12.56 -12.49 -11.79
N ASN A 110 13.42 -12.01 -12.69
CA ASN A 110 14.39 -12.83 -13.38
C ASN A 110 15.72 -12.77 -12.63
N ASP A 111 16.37 -13.93 -12.55
CA ASP A 111 17.78 -14.05 -12.17
C ASP A 111 18.66 -13.50 -13.32
N GLU A 112 19.90 -13.13 -13.01
CA GLU A 112 20.90 -12.66 -13.99
C GLU A 112 21.16 -13.71 -15.09
N LYS A 113 20.92 -14.99 -14.76
CA LYS A 113 21.04 -16.14 -15.67
C LYS A 113 19.78 -16.40 -16.52
N GLY A 114 18.76 -15.54 -16.43
CA GLY A 114 17.50 -15.69 -17.18
C GLY A 114 16.49 -16.68 -16.57
N GLY A 115 16.78 -17.23 -15.40
CA GLY A 115 15.82 -18.04 -14.63
C GLY A 115 14.76 -17.19 -13.91
N TRP A 116 13.66 -17.80 -13.46
CA TRP A 116 12.63 -17.10 -12.68
C TRP A 116 12.77 -17.39 -11.19
N ALA A 117 12.70 -16.34 -10.38
CA ALA A 117 12.62 -16.44 -8.93
C ALA A 117 11.25 -16.99 -8.51
N ARG A 118 11.22 -18.20 -7.92
CA ARG A 118 9.98 -18.87 -7.54
C ARG A 118 9.65 -18.69 -6.07
N SER A 119 10.66 -18.66 -5.20
CA SER A 119 10.48 -18.47 -3.76
C SER A 119 10.59 -17.00 -3.34
N ASP A 120 9.95 -16.64 -2.21
CA ASP A 120 10.09 -15.29 -1.63
C ASP A 120 11.53 -14.99 -1.22
N LYS A 121 12.28 -16.01 -0.80
CA LYS A 121 13.71 -15.90 -0.48
C LYS A 121 14.53 -15.57 -1.73
N GLU A 122 14.33 -16.30 -2.83
CA GLU A 122 15.01 -16.02 -4.12
C GLU A 122 14.70 -14.62 -4.64
N LYS A 123 13.43 -14.20 -4.56
CA LYS A 123 13.03 -12.84 -4.95
C LYS A 123 13.78 -11.79 -4.14
N ALA A 124 13.88 -11.99 -2.82
CA ALA A 124 14.59 -11.07 -1.94
C ALA A 124 16.10 -11.02 -2.23
N THR A 125 16.74 -12.16 -2.52
CA THR A 125 18.17 -12.20 -2.83
C THR A 125 18.48 -11.50 -4.15
N ILE A 126 17.71 -11.78 -5.20
CA ILE A 126 17.89 -11.14 -6.52
C ILE A 126 17.69 -9.62 -6.41
N PHE A 127 16.68 -9.16 -5.66
CA PHE A 127 16.52 -7.74 -5.41
C PHE A 127 17.70 -7.14 -4.64
N ALA A 128 18.21 -7.82 -3.62
CA ALA A 128 19.34 -7.33 -2.84
C ALA A 128 20.61 -7.22 -3.71
N GLU A 129 20.87 -8.20 -4.57
CA GLU A 129 21.99 -8.19 -5.53
C GLU A 129 21.85 -7.03 -6.52
N HIS A 130 20.66 -6.87 -7.12
CA HIS A 130 20.39 -5.75 -8.03
C HIS A 130 20.59 -4.38 -7.33
N LEU A 131 20.07 -4.20 -6.12
CA LEU A 131 20.22 -2.95 -5.38
C LEU A 131 21.69 -2.67 -5.01
N LYS A 132 22.46 -3.71 -4.67
CA LYS A 132 23.91 -3.59 -4.43
C LYS A 132 24.65 -3.07 -5.66
N THR A 133 24.24 -3.49 -6.86
CA THR A 133 24.83 -3.02 -8.11
C THR A 133 24.40 -1.59 -8.46
N VAL A 134 23.13 -1.25 -8.25
CA VAL A 134 22.60 0.10 -8.54
C VAL A 134 23.17 1.16 -7.61
N PHE A 135 23.31 0.86 -6.32
CA PHE A 135 23.80 1.79 -5.31
C PHE A 135 25.31 1.71 -5.11
N GLN A 136 26.07 1.70 -6.21
CA GLN A 136 27.50 1.93 -6.15
C GLN A 136 27.81 3.43 -6.26
N PRO A 137 28.82 3.94 -5.55
CA PRO A 137 29.30 5.30 -5.74
C PRO A 137 29.61 5.54 -7.22
N LEU A 138 29.22 6.72 -7.72
CA LEU A 138 29.64 7.14 -9.05
C LEU A 138 31.17 7.15 -9.12
N PRO A 139 31.77 6.78 -10.26
CA PRO A 139 33.21 6.83 -10.42
C PRO A 139 33.71 8.28 -10.22
N GLU A 140 34.90 8.39 -9.62
CA GLU A 140 35.56 9.65 -9.29
C GLU A 140 35.83 10.44 -10.59
N ASN A 141 35.02 11.46 -10.87
CA ASN A 141 35.11 12.22 -12.12
C ASN A 141 36.11 13.38 -12.02
N ASN A 142 36.42 13.82 -10.79
CA ASN A 142 37.43 14.83 -10.50
C ASN A 142 38.16 14.51 -9.18
N PRO A 143 39.44 14.10 -9.22
CA PRO A 143 40.20 13.75 -8.02
C PRO A 143 40.47 14.96 -7.12
N GLU A 144 40.61 16.18 -7.67
CA GLU A 144 40.84 17.40 -6.87
C GLU A 144 39.63 17.73 -6.00
N HIS A 145 38.43 17.69 -6.58
CA HIS A 145 37.20 17.95 -5.83
C HIS A 145 36.96 16.89 -4.75
N THR A 146 37.34 15.64 -5.00
CA THR A 146 37.17 14.57 -4.00
C THR A 146 38.16 14.74 -2.84
N MET A 147 39.34 15.28 -3.11
CA MET A 147 40.32 15.64 -2.08
C MET A 147 39.82 16.81 -1.22
N GLU A 148 39.23 17.84 -1.84
CA GLU A 148 38.58 18.96 -1.15
C GLU A 148 37.44 18.50 -0.23
N ILE A 149 36.58 17.58 -0.69
CA ILE A 149 35.50 17.01 0.14
C ILE A 149 36.07 16.22 1.32
N LYS A 150 37.11 15.41 1.10
CA LYS A 150 37.75 14.63 2.18
C LYS A 150 38.38 15.57 3.21
N GLU A 151 39.09 16.59 2.75
CA GLU A 151 39.68 17.61 3.62
C GLU A 151 38.62 18.37 4.41
N TYR A 152 37.48 18.72 3.80
CA TYR A 152 36.35 19.31 4.50
C TYR A 152 35.74 18.38 5.56
N LEU A 153 35.53 17.10 5.24
CA LEU A 153 34.97 16.11 6.17
C LEU A 153 35.92 15.79 7.33
N GLU A 154 37.22 15.81 7.08
CA GLU A 154 38.27 15.59 8.08
C GLU A 154 38.63 16.87 8.85
N SER A 155 38.20 18.04 8.36
CA SER A 155 38.40 19.30 9.06
C SER A 155 37.69 19.26 10.42
N ALA A 156 38.38 19.72 11.46
CA ALA A 156 37.77 19.87 12.76
C ALA A 156 36.55 20.79 12.64
N ASN A 157 35.38 20.29 13.03
CA ASN A 157 34.12 21.05 12.97
C ASN A 157 34.35 22.47 13.48
N GLN A 158 34.18 23.46 12.61
CA GLN A 158 34.21 24.85 13.03
C GLN A 158 33.15 25.04 14.11
N MET A 159 33.54 25.62 15.25
CA MET A 159 32.63 26.00 16.32
C MET A 159 31.54 26.88 15.73
N CYS A 160 30.36 26.31 15.50
CA CYS A 160 29.24 27.04 14.91
C CYS A 160 28.70 28.03 15.95
N LEU A 161 28.23 29.19 15.49
CA LEU A 161 27.57 30.15 16.37
C LEU A 161 26.37 29.48 17.06
N PRO A 162 26.05 29.86 18.31
CA PRO A 162 24.89 29.33 19.01
C PRO A 162 23.63 29.48 18.16
N LEU A 163 22.83 28.40 18.07
CA LEU A 163 21.55 28.45 17.37
C LEU A 163 20.67 29.54 17.99
N LYS A 164 19.98 30.30 17.13
CA LYS A 164 19.02 31.31 17.58
C LYS A 164 17.86 30.61 18.29
N SER A 165 17.42 31.18 19.41
CA SER A 165 16.26 30.67 20.13
C SER A 165 14.97 30.79 19.32
N THR A 166 14.12 29.79 19.35
CA THR A 166 12.82 29.80 18.65
C THR A 166 11.84 30.79 19.28
N SER A 167 11.10 31.50 18.45
CA SER A 167 10.01 32.38 18.85
C SER A 167 8.66 31.63 18.91
N PRO A 168 7.75 31.94 19.85
CA PRO A 168 6.39 31.39 19.84
C PRO A 168 5.64 31.62 18.52
N LYS A 169 5.94 32.72 17.82
CA LYS A 169 5.32 33.05 16.54
C LYS A 169 5.72 32.06 15.44
N GLU A 170 7.01 31.70 15.39
CA GLU A 170 7.54 30.71 14.43
C GLU A 170 6.86 29.35 14.62
N ILE A 171 6.68 28.93 15.88
CA ILE A 171 5.99 27.67 16.20
C ILE A 171 4.54 27.70 15.72
N VAL A 172 3.84 28.83 15.90
CA VAL A 172 2.45 28.97 15.45
C VAL A 172 2.33 28.97 13.93
N GLU A 173 3.25 29.65 13.23
CA GLU A 173 3.30 29.63 11.77
C GLU A 173 3.55 28.22 11.23
N GLU A 174 4.48 27.49 11.84
CA GLU A 174 4.79 26.12 11.41
C GLU A 174 3.62 25.16 11.65
N ILE A 175 2.94 25.27 12.81
CA ILE A 175 1.72 24.50 13.10
C ILE A 175 0.61 24.79 12.07
N ARG A 176 0.46 26.02 11.60
CA ARG A 176 -0.53 26.38 10.58
C ARG A 176 -0.20 25.76 9.22
N ASN A 177 1.08 25.64 8.89
CA ASN A 177 1.55 25.06 7.63
C ASN A 177 1.39 23.52 7.57
N LEU A 178 1.08 22.86 8.70
CA LEU A 178 0.82 21.43 8.73
C LEU A 178 -0.39 21.05 7.87
N LYS A 179 -0.21 20.06 6.99
CA LYS A 179 -1.29 19.48 6.19
C LYS A 179 -2.21 18.63 7.06
N ASP A 180 -3.51 18.85 6.92
CA ASP A 180 -4.54 18.05 7.58
C ASP A 180 -4.65 16.65 6.97
N GLY A 181 -5.01 15.66 7.78
CA GLY A 181 -5.24 14.29 7.33
C GLY A 181 -3.97 13.46 7.13
N LYS A 182 -2.82 13.89 7.67
CA LYS A 182 -1.68 13.00 7.85
C LYS A 182 -1.97 12.00 8.97
N ALA A 183 -1.39 10.81 8.86
CA ALA A 183 -1.48 9.86 9.97
C ALA A 183 -0.67 10.39 11.17
N PRO A 184 -1.20 10.27 12.40
CA PRO A 184 -0.48 10.71 13.59
C PRO A 184 0.76 9.87 13.85
N GLY A 185 1.71 10.43 14.58
CA GLY A 185 2.93 9.75 15.02
C GLY A 185 2.67 8.65 16.06
N TYR A 186 3.76 8.09 16.61
CA TYR A 186 3.69 7.10 17.69
C TYR A 186 3.01 7.64 18.95
N ASP A 187 3.14 8.94 19.19
CA ASP A 187 2.51 9.71 20.25
C ASP A 187 1.02 10.03 20.01
N LEU A 188 0.47 9.60 18.87
CA LEU A 188 -0.92 9.82 18.46
C LEU A 188 -1.29 11.32 18.33
N ILE A 189 -0.31 12.20 18.17
CA ILE A 189 -0.53 13.64 17.98
C ILE A 189 -0.77 13.92 16.48
N ASP A 190 -1.94 14.45 16.16
CA ASP A 190 -2.32 14.85 14.80
C ASP A 190 -2.19 16.38 14.60
N ALA A 191 -2.07 16.81 13.35
CA ALA A 191 -2.05 18.21 12.96
C ALA A 191 -3.29 18.98 13.45
N THR A 192 -4.45 18.31 13.47
CA THR A 192 -5.69 18.89 14.00
C THR A 192 -5.59 19.22 15.48
N LEU A 193 -4.93 18.37 16.28
CA LEU A 193 -4.69 18.60 17.70
C LEU A 193 -3.72 19.76 17.91
N LEU A 194 -2.64 19.81 17.13
CA LEU A 194 -1.64 20.89 17.20
C LEU A 194 -2.22 22.25 16.82
N LYS A 195 -3.12 22.31 15.83
CA LYS A 195 -3.79 23.57 15.44
C LYS A 195 -4.73 24.11 16.53
N ASN A 196 -5.24 23.25 17.41
CA ASN A 196 -6.13 23.62 18.52
C ASN A 196 -5.39 23.78 19.86
N LEU A 197 -4.05 23.82 19.84
CA LEU A 197 -3.25 23.89 21.06
C LEU A 197 -3.40 25.26 21.77
N PRO A 198 -3.65 25.31 23.10
CA PRO A 198 -3.68 26.56 23.83
C PRO A 198 -2.28 27.21 23.91
N HIS A 199 -2.22 28.51 24.18
CA HIS A 199 -0.96 29.27 24.32
C HIS A 199 0.03 28.63 25.31
N LYS A 200 -0.47 28.05 26.42
CA LYS A 200 0.37 27.31 27.38
C LYS A 200 1.08 26.12 26.73
N GLY A 201 0.44 25.43 25.79
CA GLY A 201 1.05 24.33 25.04
C GLY A 201 2.15 24.82 24.09
N ILE A 202 1.93 25.94 23.41
CA ILE A 202 2.93 26.55 22.51
C ILE A 202 4.19 26.94 23.30
N MET A 203 4.02 27.48 24.51
CA MET A 203 5.15 27.81 25.38
C MET A 203 5.94 26.58 25.83
N LYS A 204 5.27 25.43 26.04
CA LYS A 204 5.96 24.17 26.35
C LYS A 204 6.74 23.64 25.14
N LEU A 205 6.17 23.70 23.93
CA LEU A 205 6.88 23.33 22.71
C LEU A 205 8.14 24.19 22.50
N LYS A 206 8.03 25.51 22.74
CA LYS A 206 9.19 26.42 22.71
C LYS A 206 10.29 25.98 23.68
N ALA A 207 9.92 25.60 24.90
CA ALA A 207 10.89 25.17 25.89
C ALA A 207 11.60 23.88 25.46
N ILE A 208 10.86 22.92 24.88
CA ILE A 208 11.42 21.66 24.37
C ILE A 208 12.44 21.93 23.23
N GLU A 209 12.07 22.72 22.22
CA GLU A 209 12.96 23.07 21.10
C GLU A 209 14.22 23.82 21.56
N ASN A 210 14.08 24.80 22.45
CA ASN A 210 15.27 25.51 22.95
C ASN A 210 16.17 24.61 23.80
N CYS A 211 15.60 23.63 24.53
CA CYS A 211 16.37 22.64 25.27
C CYS A 211 17.19 21.72 24.34
N THR A 212 16.63 21.28 23.21
CA THR A 212 17.35 20.42 22.25
C THR A 212 18.53 21.17 21.62
N TYR A 213 18.35 22.44 21.25
CA TYR A 213 19.43 23.27 20.72
C TYR A 213 20.56 23.48 21.73
N SER A 214 20.22 23.65 23.01
CA SER A 214 21.21 23.83 24.07
C SER A 214 22.03 22.57 24.38
N HIS A 215 21.44 21.37 24.24
CA HIS A 215 22.13 20.09 24.45
C HIS A 215 23.02 19.73 23.27
N GLY A 216 22.54 19.92 22.03
CA GLY A 216 23.32 19.64 20.82
C GLY A 216 24.60 20.48 20.71
N ALA A 217 24.62 21.67 21.31
CA ALA A 217 25.80 22.55 21.38
C ALA A 217 26.85 22.11 22.43
N LYS A 218 26.50 21.22 23.37
CA LYS A 218 27.42 20.72 24.41
C LYS A 218 28.06 19.37 24.07
N THR A 219 27.49 18.65 23.11
CA THR A 219 27.92 17.30 22.70
C THR A 219 28.59 17.25 21.32
N ARG A 220 28.88 18.40 20.72
CA ARG A 220 29.70 18.51 19.50
C ARG A 220 31.06 19.08 19.83
#